data_AF-A0A222FCV8-F1
#
_entry.id   AF-A0A222FCV8-F1
#
_cell.length_a   1.000
_cell.length_b   1.000
_cell.length_c   1.000
_cell.angle_alpha   90.00
_cell.angle_beta   90.00
_cell.angle_gamma   90.00
#
_symmetry.space_group_name_H-M   'P 1'
#
loop_
_entity.id
_entity.type
_entity.pdbx_description
1 polymer ?
#
loop_
_entity_poly.entity_id
_entity_poly.type
_entity_poly.pdbx_seq_one_letter_code
_entity_poly.pdbx_strand_id
1 'polypeptide(L)'
;MPCIHLSLPRLVRALTLVTAVFAIPLFGNGLSPANATPALVVDLDSQDVLYLEEAGRPWFPASTTKLMTALVTYKALQAGEVDLDTPVILSRRATSQSFANSGLKAGQAMTLWDALHAVLVGSANDVAVALAETVAGTEDEFVTRMNEEAKKLGLSASHFANPNGLANPDQQVTARDLAILGRELFRNHPDFHPIYRTSRVVIDTKAVESFNILLTEYPGTLGLKTGFLCSSGRNLVALAEKDNRRILVVLLGATTGRERGERAAKLFTEAFDGTLKPTGQRLADLQNDLAAEPPDMRMKLCSDQTAAYETKREALYPMGLPGQKSYLSPPSSPVTHTINTWKMPGGYDVPVPTTKPALASVKQYVAANAEGWNGVRPPRKPVIGAAAPAGAALEPTL
;
A
#
# COMPACT_ATOMS: atom_id res chain seq x y z
N MET A 1 85.75 -31.20 -64.69
CA MET A 1 85.58 -29.76 -65.06
C MET A 1 84.83 -29.75 -66.39
N PRO A 2 83.84 -28.89 -66.69
CA PRO A 2 83.31 -27.70 -65.98
C PRO A 2 81.74 -27.59 -65.94
N CYS A 3 81.26 -26.39 -65.55
CA CYS A 3 79.95 -25.73 -65.84
C CYS A 3 78.66 -26.24 -65.12
N ILE A 4 78.08 -25.53 -64.14
CA ILE A 4 77.32 -24.24 -64.14
C ILE A 4 76.04 -24.28 -65.01
N HIS A 5 74.83 -24.19 -64.39
CA HIS A 5 73.87 -23.07 -64.49
C HIS A 5 72.47 -23.37 -63.91
N LEU A 6 71.98 -22.40 -63.09
CA LEU A 6 70.61 -21.84 -62.92
C LEU A 6 69.38 -22.81 -62.87
N SER A 7 68.41 -22.68 -61.93
CA SER A 7 67.45 -21.57 -61.80
C SER A 7 66.53 -21.76 -60.56
N LEU A 8 66.11 -20.64 -59.94
CA LEU A 8 65.12 -20.45 -58.85
C LEU A 8 63.65 -20.77 -59.26
N PRO A 9 62.60 -20.54 -58.42
CA PRO A 9 62.37 -20.90 -57.01
C PRO A 9 60.90 -21.35 -56.75
N ARG A 10 60.55 -21.88 -55.56
CA ARG A 10 59.20 -21.67 -54.98
C ARG A 10 59.21 -21.54 -53.46
N LEU A 11 58.70 -20.39 -53.02
CA LEU A 11 58.37 -19.99 -51.65
C LEU A 11 57.39 -20.98 -51.00
N VAL A 12 57.67 -21.40 -49.77
CA VAL A 12 56.65 -21.74 -48.77
C VAL A 12 57.10 -21.10 -47.45
N ARG A 13 56.53 -19.95 -47.10
CA ARG A 13 56.69 -19.33 -45.78
C ARG A 13 55.65 -19.94 -44.84
N ALA A 14 56.13 -20.73 -43.88
CA ALA A 14 55.32 -21.26 -42.79
C ALA A 14 54.83 -20.10 -41.90
N LEU A 15 53.52 -20.06 -41.66
CA LEU A 15 52.85 -19.09 -40.81
C LEU A 15 52.98 -19.56 -39.35
N THR A 16 53.83 -18.89 -38.57
CA THR A 16 53.96 -19.14 -37.12
C THR A 16 52.82 -18.42 -36.39
N LEU A 17 51.88 -19.18 -35.85
CA LEU A 17 50.76 -18.66 -35.05
C LEU A 17 51.28 -18.26 -33.66
N VAL A 18 51.36 -16.96 -33.37
CA VAL A 18 51.63 -16.45 -32.01
C VAL A 18 50.28 -16.24 -31.33
N THR A 19 49.87 -17.19 -30.50
CA THR A 19 48.70 -17.05 -29.62
C THR A 19 49.07 -16.19 -28.41
N ALA A 20 48.78 -14.89 -28.49
CA ALA A 20 48.81 -14.00 -27.34
C ALA A 20 47.61 -14.31 -26.42
N VAL A 21 47.87 -14.97 -25.29
CA VAL A 21 46.90 -15.15 -24.21
C VAL A 21 46.73 -13.81 -23.52
N PHE A 22 45.72 -13.03 -23.93
CA PHE A 22 45.24 -11.90 -23.14
C PHE A 22 44.50 -12.45 -21.91
N ALA A 23 45.16 -12.42 -20.76
CA ALA A 23 44.49 -12.60 -19.47
C ALA A 23 43.55 -11.40 -19.26
N ILE A 24 42.26 -11.60 -19.56
CA ILE A 24 41.22 -10.65 -19.21
C ILE A 24 41.14 -10.64 -17.68
N PRO A 25 41.38 -9.52 -16.99
CA PRO A 25 41.06 -9.44 -15.57
C PRO A 25 39.54 -9.52 -15.47
N LEU A 26 39.06 -10.69 -15.03
CA LEU A 26 37.70 -10.85 -14.51
C LEU A 26 37.61 -9.94 -13.29
N PHE A 27 37.18 -8.69 -13.50
CA PHE A 27 36.57 -7.91 -12.44
C PHE A 27 35.33 -8.68 -12.01
N GLY A 28 35.51 -9.53 -11.01
CA GLY A 28 34.42 -10.06 -10.22
C GLY A 28 33.72 -8.86 -9.62
N ASN A 29 32.67 -8.38 -10.30
CA ASN A 29 31.59 -7.71 -9.63
C ASN A 29 31.08 -8.75 -8.63
N GLY A 30 31.55 -8.66 -7.39
CA GLY A 30 30.87 -9.33 -6.30
C GLY A 30 29.43 -8.87 -6.40
N LEU A 31 28.55 -9.78 -6.81
CA LEU A 31 27.12 -9.63 -6.57
C LEU A 31 27.02 -9.49 -5.06
N SER A 32 27.05 -8.25 -4.56
CA SER A 32 26.58 -7.99 -3.22
C SER A 32 25.20 -8.65 -3.18
N PRO A 33 24.94 -9.64 -2.30
CA PRO A 33 23.60 -10.14 -2.15
C PRO A 33 22.77 -8.91 -1.76
N ALA A 34 21.97 -8.41 -2.69
CA ALA A 34 21.21 -7.19 -2.51
C ALA A 34 20.38 -7.37 -1.24
N ASN A 35 20.75 -6.66 -0.18
CA ASN A 35 20.04 -6.65 1.10
C ASN A 35 18.75 -5.83 0.98
N ALA A 36 18.13 -5.90 -0.21
CA ALA A 36 17.20 -4.97 -0.79
C ALA A 36 16.08 -4.62 0.17
N THR A 37 16.07 -3.37 0.60
CA THR A 37 14.92 -2.77 1.25
C THR A 37 14.57 -1.52 0.47
N PRO A 38 13.85 -1.66 -0.65
CA PRO A 38 13.53 -0.54 -1.51
C PRO A 38 12.96 0.61 -0.70
N ALA A 39 13.47 1.81 -0.94
CA ALA A 39 13.04 2.99 -0.22
C ALA A 39 12.99 4.20 -1.16
N LEU A 40 12.04 5.08 -0.88
CA LEU A 40 11.82 6.28 -1.67
C LEU A 40 11.34 7.39 -0.74
N VAL A 41 11.96 8.56 -0.85
CA VAL A 41 11.57 9.78 -0.14
C VAL A 41 11.26 10.86 -1.14
N VAL A 42 10.06 11.44 -1.04
CA VAL A 42 9.54 12.42 -2.00
C VAL A 42 9.00 13.62 -1.24
N ASP A 43 9.31 14.82 -1.70
CA ASP A 43 8.54 16.01 -1.34
C ASP A 43 7.18 15.96 -2.02
N LEU A 44 6.11 15.86 -1.25
CA LEU A 44 4.78 15.54 -1.77
C LEU A 44 4.24 16.62 -2.72
N ASP A 45 4.59 17.89 -2.46
CA ASP A 45 4.05 19.05 -3.16
C ASP A 45 4.82 19.32 -4.45
N SER A 46 6.15 19.38 -4.37
CA SER A 46 6.98 19.58 -5.55
C SER A 46 7.16 18.29 -6.37
N GLN A 47 6.97 17.12 -5.77
CA GLN A 47 7.31 15.80 -6.33
C GLN A 47 8.81 15.58 -6.54
N ASP A 48 9.67 16.39 -5.90
CA ASP A 48 11.11 16.16 -5.91
C ASP A 48 11.44 14.86 -5.18
N VAL A 49 12.26 14.02 -5.81
CA VAL A 49 12.84 12.86 -5.16
C VAL A 49 14.02 13.33 -4.32
N LEU A 50 14.01 13.00 -3.03
CA LEU A 50 15.04 13.37 -2.06
C LEU A 50 15.99 12.21 -1.75
N TYR A 51 15.49 10.98 -1.86
CA TYR A 51 16.26 9.75 -1.70
C TYR A 51 15.58 8.62 -2.47
N LEU A 52 16.36 7.77 -3.13
CA LEU A 52 15.87 6.53 -3.72
C LEU A 52 16.88 5.40 -3.54
N GLU A 53 16.36 4.21 -3.28
CA GLU A 53 17.11 2.95 -3.22
C GLU A 53 16.21 1.89 -3.85
N GLU A 54 16.61 1.37 -5.02
CA GLU A 54 15.85 0.36 -5.76
C GLU A 54 14.35 0.70 -5.90
N ALA A 55 14.01 1.99 -6.04
CA ALA A 55 12.63 2.46 -5.89
C ALA A 55 11.66 1.86 -6.92
N GLY A 56 12.17 1.46 -8.08
CA GLY A 56 11.44 0.79 -9.15
C GLY A 56 11.41 -0.74 -9.08
N ARG A 57 12.01 -1.36 -8.06
CA ARG A 57 12.10 -2.82 -7.92
C ARG A 57 10.76 -3.41 -7.47
N PRO A 58 10.24 -4.45 -8.14
CA PRO A 58 9.05 -5.17 -7.70
C PRO A 58 9.19 -5.79 -6.32
N TRP A 59 8.09 -5.79 -5.57
CA TRP A 59 8.01 -6.25 -4.20
C TRP A 59 6.62 -6.76 -3.84
N PHE A 60 6.52 -7.73 -2.95
CA PHE A 60 5.22 -8.16 -2.41
C PHE A 60 4.62 -7.06 -1.51
N PRO A 61 3.40 -6.56 -1.77
CA PRO A 61 2.86 -5.39 -1.07
C PRO A 61 2.47 -5.65 0.38
N ALA A 62 2.08 -6.89 0.70
CA ALA A 62 1.31 -7.19 1.91
C ALA A 62 0.13 -6.21 2.07
N SER A 63 -0.24 -5.83 3.30
CA SER A 63 -1.38 -4.93 3.56
C SER A 63 -1.22 -3.48 3.04
N THR A 64 -0.10 -3.09 2.41
CA THR A 64 -0.07 -1.80 1.67
C THR A 64 -1.04 -1.81 0.49
N THR A 65 -1.42 -2.99 -0.02
CA THR A 65 -2.52 -3.22 -0.98
C THR A 65 -3.81 -2.50 -0.61
N LYS A 66 -4.11 -2.39 0.69
CA LYS A 66 -5.34 -1.74 1.19
C LYS A 66 -5.41 -0.24 0.87
N LEU A 67 -4.30 0.38 0.48
CA LEU A 67 -4.30 1.74 -0.09
C LEU A 67 -5.04 1.78 -1.44
N MET A 68 -4.85 0.76 -2.29
CA MET A 68 -5.59 0.66 -3.55
C MET A 68 -7.07 0.32 -3.30
N THR A 69 -7.34 -0.54 -2.32
CA THR A 69 -8.71 -0.82 -1.87
C THR A 69 -9.44 0.45 -1.42
N ALA A 70 -8.75 1.32 -0.67
CA ALA A 70 -9.29 2.61 -0.28
C ALA A 70 -9.54 3.51 -1.52
N LEU A 71 -8.60 3.59 -2.46
CA LEU A 71 -8.76 4.38 -3.68
C LEU A 71 -10.00 3.97 -4.47
N VAL A 72 -10.15 2.68 -4.79
CA VAL A 72 -11.31 2.17 -5.54
C VAL A 72 -12.62 2.48 -4.80
N THR A 73 -12.63 2.34 -3.48
CA THR A 73 -13.79 2.69 -2.65
C THR A 73 -14.10 4.19 -2.73
N TYR A 74 -13.08 5.06 -2.74
CA TYR A 74 -13.28 6.50 -2.89
C TYR A 74 -13.83 6.87 -4.27
N LYS A 75 -13.39 6.20 -5.34
CA LYS A 75 -13.94 6.40 -6.68
C LYS A 75 -15.42 5.99 -6.72
N ALA A 76 -15.80 4.88 -6.08
CA ALA A 76 -17.21 4.46 -5.97
C ALA A 76 -18.08 5.46 -5.19
N LEU A 77 -17.54 6.04 -4.10
CA LEU A 77 -18.21 7.13 -3.36
C LEU A 77 -18.38 8.39 -4.23
N GLN A 78 -17.35 8.76 -4.99
CA GLN A 78 -17.40 9.91 -5.91
C GLN A 78 -18.40 9.70 -7.06
N ALA A 79 -18.56 8.45 -7.51
CA ALA A 79 -19.51 8.06 -8.55
C ALA A 79 -20.97 7.91 -8.02
N GLY A 80 -21.19 7.99 -6.70
CA GLY A 80 -22.52 7.80 -6.10
C GLY A 80 -23.02 6.35 -6.14
N GLU A 81 -22.11 5.39 -6.30
CA GLU A 81 -22.43 3.95 -6.27
C GLU A 81 -22.70 3.47 -4.84
N VAL A 82 -21.99 4.05 -3.87
CA VAL A 82 -22.12 3.80 -2.44
C VAL A 82 -22.04 5.12 -1.66
N ASP A 83 -22.48 5.10 -0.41
CA ASP A 83 -22.38 6.21 0.53
C ASP A 83 -21.56 5.80 1.76
N LEU A 84 -21.10 6.76 2.57
CA LEU A 84 -20.37 6.45 3.82
C LEU A 84 -21.20 5.65 4.84
N ASP A 85 -22.52 5.76 4.78
CA ASP A 85 -23.48 4.97 5.59
C ASP A 85 -23.86 3.62 4.95
N THR A 86 -23.36 3.30 3.76
CA THR A 86 -23.65 2.01 3.12
C THR A 86 -23.23 0.88 4.06
N PRO A 87 -24.15 -0.05 4.41
CA PRO A 87 -23.79 -1.21 5.21
C PRO A 87 -22.76 -2.07 4.49
N VAL A 88 -21.58 -2.24 5.08
CA VAL A 88 -20.60 -3.25 4.67
C VAL A 88 -20.90 -4.51 5.47
N ILE A 89 -21.41 -5.53 4.79
CA ILE A 89 -21.88 -6.77 5.40
C ILE A 89 -20.77 -7.81 5.31
N LEU A 90 -20.38 -8.39 6.44
CA LEU A 90 -19.41 -9.47 6.48
C LEU A 90 -20.05 -10.74 5.90
N SER A 91 -19.60 -11.16 4.72
CA SER A 91 -19.99 -12.44 4.11
C SER A 91 -19.25 -13.63 4.75
N ARG A 92 -19.66 -14.85 4.41
CA ARG A 92 -18.90 -16.06 4.80
C ARG A 92 -17.47 -16.04 4.23
N ARG A 93 -17.30 -15.60 2.99
CA ARG A 93 -15.99 -15.48 2.32
C ARG A 93 -15.11 -14.43 3.00
N ALA A 94 -15.69 -13.30 3.38
CA ALA A 94 -15.00 -12.28 4.16
C ALA A 94 -14.52 -12.84 5.50
N THR A 95 -15.39 -13.51 6.26
CA THR A 95 -14.99 -14.04 7.58
C THR A 95 -14.08 -15.27 7.53
N SER A 96 -13.89 -15.90 6.37
CA SER A 96 -12.94 -17.01 6.19
C SER A 96 -11.51 -16.55 5.89
N GLN A 97 -11.27 -15.25 5.72
CA GLN A 97 -9.92 -14.72 5.51
C GLN A 97 -9.02 -15.02 6.70
N SER A 98 -7.73 -15.21 6.46
CA SER A 98 -6.74 -15.53 7.49
C SER A 98 -6.01 -14.26 7.96
N PHE A 99 -5.57 -14.29 9.23
CA PHE A 99 -4.77 -13.25 9.90
C PHE A 99 -5.42 -11.86 9.96
N ALA A 100 -4.99 -11.03 10.92
CA ALA A 100 -5.44 -9.63 11.06
C ALA A 100 -6.95 -9.43 10.84
N ASN A 101 -7.80 -10.25 11.45
CA ASN A 101 -9.26 -10.18 11.29
C ASN A 101 -9.89 -9.28 12.35
N SER A 102 -10.99 -8.61 11.99
CA SER A 102 -11.82 -7.84 12.91
C SER A 102 -12.32 -8.70 14.08
N GLY A 103 -12.63 -9.98 13.81
CA GLY A 103 -13.25 -10.92 14.76
C GLY A 103 -14.78 -11.00 14.63
N LEU A 104 -15.34 -10.23 13.70
CA LEU A 104 -16.76 -10.24 13.37
C LEU A 104 -17.18 -11.55 12.69
N LYS A 105 -18.48 -11.83 12.74
CA LYS A 105 -19.12 -13.02 12.18
C LYS A 105 -19.94 -12.66 10.94
N ALA A 106 -20.18 -13.66 10.10
CA ALA A 106 -20.99 -13.48 8.92
C ALA A 106 -22.38 -12.92 9.30
N GLY A 107 -22.83 -11.92 8.54
CA GLY A 107 -24.07 -11.18 8.78
C GLY A 107 -23.97 -10.03 9.78
N GLN A 108 -22.82 -9.84 10.44
CA GLN A 108 -22.53 -8.54 11.06
C GLN A 108 -22.24 -7.51 9.98
N ALA A 109 -22.53 -6.25 10.28
CA ALA A 109 -22.29 -5.13 9.40
C ALA A 109 -21.78 -3.92 10.17
N MET A 110 -21.11 -3.04 9.44
CA MET A 110 -20.69 -1.71 9.88
C MET A 110 -20.93 -0.70 8.76
N THR A 111 -20.80 0.59 9.05
CA THR A 111 -20.84 1.61 7.99
C THR A 111 -19.61 1.49 7.09
N LEU A 112 -19.68 1.99 5.86
CA LEU A 112 -18.52 2.05 4.97
C LEU A 112 -17.41 2.93 5.57
N TRP A 113 -17.75 4.00 6.28
CA TRP A 113 -16.80 4.83 7.03
C TRP A 113 -16.03 4.02 8.09
N ASP A 114 -16.73 3.20 8.87
CA ASP A 114 -16.12 2.31 9.85
C ASP A 114 -15.30 1.20 9.19
N ALA A 115 -15.77 0.67 8.06
CA ALA A 115 -15.04 -0.33 7.30
C ALA A 115 -13.70 0.22 6.80
N LEU A 116 -13.66 1.45 6.31
CA LEU A 116 -12.40 2.12 5.94
C LEU A 116 -11.45 2.26 7.13
N HIS A 117 -11.93 2.58 8.33
CA HIS A 117 -11.11 2.60 9.54
C HIS A 117 -10.59 1.21 9.92
N ALA A 118 -11.44 0.19 9.92
CA ALA A 118 -11.03 -1.19 10.20
C ALA A 118 -9.96 -1.67 9.21
N VAL A 119 -10.12 -1.34 7.92
CA VAL A 119 -9.20 -1.71 6.84
C VAL A 119 -7.88 -0.93 6.92
N LEU A 120 -7.90 0.38 7.09
CA LEU A 120 -6.69 1.20 7.02
C LEU A 120 -5.91 1.22 8.34
N VAL A 121 -6.62 1.27 9.48
CA VAL A 121 -6.01 1.35 10.81
C VAL A 121 -5.78 -0.06 11.37
N GLY A 122 -6.86 -0.83 11.54
CA GLY A 122 -6.81 -2.20 12.06
C GLY A 122 -6.24 -3.23 11.10
N SER A 123 -6.06 -2.86 9.83
CA SER A 123 -5.57 -3.75 8.77
C SER A 123 -6.45 -4.99 8.52
N ALA A 124 -7.76 -4.88 8.83
CA ALA A 124 -8.71 -5.98 8.84
C ALA A 124 -8.87 -6.66 7.46
N ASN A 125 -8.47 -7.94 7.34
CA ASN A 125 -8.52 -8.68 6.07
C ASN A 125 -9.95 -9.07 5.66
N ASP A 126 -10.72 -9.55 6.63
CA ASP A 126 -12.14 -9.85 6.49
C ASP A 126 -12.95 -8.63 6.02
N VAL A 127 -12.75 -7.48 6.66
CA VAL A 127 -13.45 -6.25 6.30
C VAL A 127 -13.02 -5.73 4.92
N ALA A 128 -11.77 -5.93 4.50
CA ALA A 128 -11.33 -5.53 3.16
C ALA A 128 -12.04 -6.35 2.05
N VAL A 129 -12.27 -7.64 2.26
CA VAL A 129 -13.06 -8.48 1.34
C VAL A 129 -14.53 -8.08 1.36
N ALA A 130 -15.12 -7.87 2.53
CA ALA A 130 -16.51 -7.42 2.62
C ALA A 130 -16.73 -6.04 1.98
N LEU A 131 -15.76 -5.13 2.11
CA LEU A 131 -15.78 -3.83 1.45
C LEU A 131 -15.73 -3.99 -0.07
N ALA A 132 -14.87 -4.89 -0.57
CA ALA A 132 -14.78 -5.19 -2.00
C ALA A 132 -16.10 -5.77 -2.55
N GLU A 133 -16.68 -6.75 -1.88
CA GLU A 133 -17.99 -7.32 -2.21
C GLU A 133 -19.09 -6.26 -2.15
N THR A 134 -19.05 -5.35 -1.18
CA THR A 134 -20.04 -4.27 -1.05
C THR A 134 -19.90 -3.24 -2.17
N VAL A 135 -18.68 -2.91 -2.60
CA VAL A 135 -18.45 -1.85 -3.61
C VAL A 135 -18.64 -2.36 -5.04
N ALA A 136 -18.20 -3.58 -5.34
CA ALA A 136 -18.18 -4.11 -6.71
C ALA A 136 -19.03 -5.38 -6.87
N GLY A 137 -19.81 -5.78 -5.88
CA GLY A 137 -20.62 -7.01 -5.92
C GLY A 137 -19.79 -8.29 -5.71
N THR A 138 -18.62 -8.39 -6.33
CA THR A 138 -17.68 -9.51 -6.15
C THR A 138 -16.25 -9.04 -5.93
N GLU A 139 -15.43 -9.90 -5.33
CA GLU A 139 -13.99 -9.65 -5.16
C GLU A 139 -13.26 -9.53 -6.51
N ASP A 140 -13.62 -10.35 -7.50
CA ASP A 140 -12.99 -10.34 -8.83
C ASP A 140 -13.28 -9.04 -9.61
N GLU A 141 -14.52 -8.56 -9.55
CA GLU A 141 -14.89 -7.26 -10.13
C GLU A 141 -14.17 -6.12 -9.41
N PHE A 142 -14.00 -6.21 -8.09
CA PHE A 142 -13.23 -5.22 -7.33
C PHE A 142 -11.75 -5.22 -7.74
N VAL A 143 -11.13 -6.40 -7.86
CA VAL A 143 -9.72 -6.55 -8.30
C VAL A 143 -9.53 -6.01 -9.72
N THR A 144 -10.52 -6.20 -10.60
CA THR A 144 -10.51 -5.59 -11.93
C THR A 144 -10.42 -4.06 -11.82
N ARG A 145 -11.26 -3.42 -11.00
CA ARG A 145 -11.22 -1.97 -10.75
C ARG A 145 -9.90 -1.52 -10.12
N MET A 146 -9.31 -2.32 -9.22
CA MET A 146 -8.00 -2.02 -8.63
C MET A 146 -6.91 -1.89 -9.70
N ASN A 147 -6.88 -2.82 -10.66
CA ASN A 147 -5.90 -2.81 -11.73
C ASN A 147 -6.19 -1.77 -12.82
N GLU A 148 -7.47 -1.42 -13.05
CA GLU A 148 -7.84 -0.28 -13.89
C GLU A 148 -7.34 1.05 -13.30
N GLU A 149 -7.52 1.27 -11.99
CA GLU A 149 -6.99 2.46 -11.32
C GLU A 149 -5.45 2.47 -11.30
N ALA A 150 -4.81 1.30 -11.10
CA ALA A 150 -3.36 1.17 -11.21
C ALA A 150 -2.85 1.64 -12.58
N LYS A 151 -3.52 1.23 -13.66
CA LYS A 151 -3.21 1.65 -15.02
C LYS A 151 -3.43 3.15 -15.23
N LYS A 152 -4.55 3.71 -14.74
CA LYS A 152 -4.85 5.16 -14.85
C LYS A 152 -3.81 6.03 -14.14
N LEU A 153 -3.29 5.56 -13.01
CA LEU A 153 -2.24 6.25 -12.25
C LEU A 153 -0.83 6.02 -12.80
N GLY A 154 -0.65 5.14 -13.78
CA GLY A 154 0.68 4.81 -14.32
C GLY A 154 1.53 3.99 -13.34
N LEU A 155 0.90 3.14 -12.51
CA LEU A 155 1.59 2.19 -11.63
C LEU A 155 2.11 1.01 -12.47
N SER A 156 3.14 1.26 -13.27
CA SER A 156 3.55 0.40 -14.38
C SER A 156 4.14 -0.96 -13.97
N ALA A 157 4.46 -1.15 -12.69
CA ALA A 157 4.98 -2.41 -12.16
C ALA A 157 4.16 -2.92 -10.97
N SER A 158 2.90 -2.47 -10.85
CA SER A 158 1.99 -2.91 -9.80
C SER A 158 0.84 -3.72 -10.40
N HIS A 159 0.54 -4.85 -9.76
CA HIS A 159 -0.63 -5.67 -10.05
C HIS A 159 -1.22 -6.16 -8.73
N PHE A 160 -2.54 -6.09 -8.62
CA PHE A 160 -3.29 -6.51 -7.44
C PHE A 160 -4.10 -7.75 -7.74
N ALA A 161 -4.11 -8.70 -6.82
CA ALA A 161 -4.82 -9.98 -6.98
C ALA A 161 -5.89 -10.20 -5.91
N ASN A 162 -5.95 -9.35 -4.88
CA ASN A 162 -6.95 -9.37 -3.82
C ASN A 162 -7.01 -7.98 -3.13
N PRO A 163 -8.09 -7.65 -2.39
CA PRO A 163 -8.25 -6.34 -1.76
C PRO A 163 -7.52 -6.21 -0.42
N ASN A 164 -6.96 -7.29 0.12
CA ASN A 164 -6.44 -7.34 1.49
C ASN A 164 -4.91 -7.40 1.57
N GLY A 165 -4.23 -7.80 0.49
CA GLY A 165 -2.77 -7.94 0.45
C GLY A 165 -2.26 -9.29 0.97
N LEU A 166 -3.10 -10.31 1.10
CA LEU A 166 -2.65 -11.68 1.39
C LEU A 166 -1.77 -12.21 0.24
N ALA A 167 -0.91 -13.18 0.56
CA ALA A 167 0.07 -13.71 -0.37
C ALA A 167 -0.60 -14.26 -1.64
N ASN A 168 -0.17 -13.72 -2.78
CA ASN A 168 -0.53 -14.19 -4.11
C ASN A 168 0.68 -13.93 -5.02
N PRO A 169 1.14 -14.92 -5.83
CA PRO A 169 2.31 -14.76 -6.68
C PRO A 169 2.15 -13.68 -7.76
N ASP A 170 0.93 -13.40 -8.21
CA ASP A 170 0.66 -12.40 -9.24
C ASP A 170 0.64 -10.97 -8.66
N GLN A 171 0.71 -10.83 -7.32
CA GLN A 171 0.54 -9.54 -6.66
C GLN A 171 1.88 -8.88 -6.34
N GLN A 172 2.10 -7.69 -6.89
CA GLN A 172 3.32 -6.93 -6.70
C GLN A 172 3.09 -5.42 -6.74
N VAL A 173 4.03 -4.67 -6.17
CA VAL A 173 4.12 -3.21 -6.21
C VAL A 173 5.58 -2.76 -6.23
N THR A 174 5.83 -1.47 -6.43
CA THR A 174 7.16 -0.86 -6.23
C THR A 174 7.09 0.30 -5.24
N ALA A 175 8.24 0.77 -4.75
CA ALA A 175 8.26 1.94 -3.87
C ALA A 175 7.81 3.21 -4.61
N ARG A 176 8.17 3.34 -5.90
CA ARG A 176 7.67 4.37 -6.81
C ARG A 176 6.16 4.35 -6.90
N ASP A 177 5.58 3.21 -7.23
CA ASP A 177 4.14 3.10 -7.49
C ASP A 177 3.33 3.35 -6.20
N LEU A 178 3.81 2.86 -5.06
CA LEU A 178 3.20 3.17 -3.76
C LEU A 178 3.32 4.66 -3.38
N ALA A 179 4.39 5.35 -3.78
CA ALA A 179 4.50 6.80 -3.57
C ALA A 179 3.50 7.58 -4.41
N ILE A 180 3.26 7.17 -5.67
CA ILE A 180 2.23 7.74 -6.55
C ILE A 180 0.84 7.51 -5.93
N LEU A 181 0.54 6.27 -5.51
CA LEU A 181 -0.73 5.93 -4.88
C LEU A 181 -0.95 6.68 -3.56
N GLY A 182 0.07 6.74 -2.70
CA GLY A 182 0.00 7.49 -1.44
C GLY A 182 -0.22 8.98 -1.67
N ARG A 183 0.38 9.54 -2.72
CA ARG A 183 0.14 10.93 -3.15
C ARG A 183 -1.27 11.14 -3.67
N GLU A 184 -1.78 10.26 -4.54
CA GLU A 184 -3.16 10.32 -5.05
C GLU A 184 -4.17 10.37 -3.89
N LEU A 185 -4.08 9.41 -2.97
CA LEU A 185 -4.94 9.32 -1.80
C LEU A 185 -4.89 10.61 -0.97
N PHE A 186 -3.70 11.07 -0.63
CA PHE A 186 -3.57 12.23 0.26
C PHE A 186 -3.97 13.55 -0.42
N ARG A 187 -3.63 13.75 -1.70
CA ARG A 187 -3.93 15.00 -2.43
C ARG A 187 -5.38 15.11 -2.83
N ASN A 188 -5.93 14.05 -3.40
CA ASN A 188 -7.20 14.12 -4.13
C ASN A 188 -8.38 13.63 -3.28
N HIS A 189 -8.12 13.11 -2.08
CA HIS A 189 -9.14 12.64 -1.14
C HIS A 189 -8.93 13.18 0.28
N PRO A 190 -8.84 14.53 0.47
CA PRO A 190 -8.52 15.13 1.77
C PRO A 190 -9.57 14.87 2.85
N ASP A 191 -10.81 14.61 2.48
CA ASP A 191 -11.88 14.29 3.43
C ASP A 191 -11.59 13.01 4.23
N PHE A 192 -10.69 12.13 3.76
CA PHE A 192 -10.32 10.89 4.44
C PHE A 192 -9.06 11.00 5.29
N HIS A 193 -8.44 12.18 5.39
CA HIS A 193 -7.28 12.41 6.25
C HIS A 193 -7.49 12.00 7.72
N PRO A 194 -8.68 12.18 8.33
CA PRO A 194 -8.92 11.71 9.70
C PRO A 194 -8.62 10.22 9.88
N ILE A 195 -8.95 9.36 8.90
CA ILE A 195 -8.72 7.91 8.97
C ILE A 195 -7.23 7.61 9.09
N TYR A 196 -6.41 8.31 8.30
CA TYR A 196 -4.97 8.07 8.26
C TYR A 196 -4.25 8.51 9.53
N ARG A 197 -4.84 9.48 10.26
CA ARG A 197 -4.33 9.97 11.54
C ARG A 197 -4.79 9.14 12.73
N THR A 198 -5.78 8.26 12.56
CA THR A 198 -6.23 7.34 13.60
C THR A 198 -5.14 6.31 13.90
N SER A 199 -4.70 6.24 15.16
CA SER A 199 -3.70 5.28 15.62
C SER A 199 -4.33 4.05 16.29
N ARG A 200 -5.63 4.09 16.60
CA ARG A 200 -6.35 3.00 17.27
C ARG A 200 -7.79 2.89 16.79
N VAL A 201 -8.26 1.68 16.54
CA VAL A 201 -9.69 1.39 16.35
C VAL A 201 -10.23 0.51 17.47
N VAL A 202 -11.47 0.76 17.90
CA VAL A 202 -12.19 -0.11 18.84
C VAL A 202 -13.39 -0.68 18.11
N ILE A 203 -13.34 -1.97 17.77
CA ILE A 203 -14.45 -2.69 17.10
C ILE A 203 -15.29 -3.36 18.17
N ASP A 204 -16.48 -2.85 18.40
CA ASP A 204 -17.35 -3.14 19.54
C ASP A 204 -16.59 -2.96 20.87
N THR A 205 -16.03 -4.04 21.42
CA THR A 205 -15.23 -4.01 22.66
C THR A 205 -13.75 -4.27 22.45
N LYS A 206 -13.33 -4.60 21.22
CA LYS A 206 -11.96 -5.01 20.90
C LYS A 206 -11.15 -3.86 20.33
N ALA A 207 -10.15 -3.42 21.08
CA ALA A 207 -9.17 -2.44 20.61
C ALA A 207 -8.11 -3.10 19.70
N VAL A 208 -7.75 -2.41 18.62
CA VAL A 208 -6.65 -2.75 17.71
C VAL A 208 -5.84 -1.49 17.45
N GLU A 209 -4.57 -1.51 17.84
CA GLU A 209 -3.62 -0.44 17.54
C GLU A 209 -3.13 -0.55 16.09
N SER A 210 -2.89 0.60 15.46
CA SER A 210 -2.22 0.68 14.18
C SER A 210 -0.78 0.19 14.31
N PHE A 211 -0.33 -0.60 13.34
CA PHE A 211 1.07 -0.98 13.24
C PHE A 211 1.98 0.18 12.80
N ASN A 212 1.41 1.32 12.39
CA ASN A 212 2.17 2.53 12.07
C ASN A 212 2.48 3.33 13.33
N ILE A 213 3.54 2.93 14.05
CA ILE A 213 3.96 3.55 15.31
C ILE A 213 4.31 5.03 15.18
N LEU A 214 4.63 5.51 13.98
CA LEU A 214 4.94 6.92 13.72
C LEU A 214 3.77 7.84 14.09
N LEU A 215 2.53 7.35 14.04
CA LEU A 215 1.34 8.11 14.42
C LEU A 215 1.38 8.61 15.86
N THR A 216 2.08 7.90 16.74
CA THR A 216 2.24 8.26 18.16
C THR A 216 3.68 8.61 18.52
N GLU A 217 4.66 8.22 17.71
CA GLU A 217 6.08 8.32 18.06
C GLU A 217 6.88 9.24 17.12
N TYR A 218 6.27 9.84 16.10
CA TYR A 218 6.94 10.84 15.26
C TYR A 218 6.05 12.07 15.04
N PRO A 219 6.43 13.25 15.59
CA PRO A 219 5.65 14.47 15.44
C PRO A 219 5.36 14.83 13.98
N GLY A 220 4.12 15.25 13.72
CA GLY A 220 3.69 15.65 12.37
C GLY A 220 3.32 14.48 11.46
N THR A 221 3.29 13.23 11.94
CA THR A 221 2.84 12.09 11.12
C THR A 221 1.38 12.23 10.71
N LEU A 222 1.09 11.90 9.45
CA LEU A 222 -0.21 12.05 8.79
C LEU A 222 -0.78 10.72 8.27
N GLY A 223 -0.08 9.60 8.42
CA GLY A 223 -0.46 8.31 7.84
C GLY A 223 0.74 7.49 7.37
N LEU A 224 0.58 6.50 6.49
CA LEU A 224 -0.67 6.02 5.87
C LEU A 224 -0.91 4.55 6.20
N LYS A 225 -0.05 3.64 5.71
CA LYS A 225 -0.29 2.20 5.83
C LYS A 225 0.99 1.38 5.92
N THR A 226 0.98 0.40 6.82
CA THR A 226 1.99 -0.66 6.89
C THR A 226 1.49 -1.96 6.27
N GLY A 227 2.43 -2.85 5.91
CA GLY A 227 2.15 -4.23 5.55
C GLY A 227 3.22 -5.19 6.08
N PHE A 228 2.83 -6.42 6.38
CA PHE A 228 3.78 -7.48 6.70
C PHE A 228 3.26 -8.83 6.21
N LEU A 229 4.13 -9.52 5.48
CA LEU A 229 4.12 -10.95 5.25
C LEU A 229 5.56 -11.43 5.40
N CYS A 230 5.75 -12.70 5.73
CA CYS A 230 7.08 -13.29 5.73
C CYS A 230 7.79 -13.12 4.38
N SER A 231 7.05 -13.18 3.26
CA SER A 231 7.61 -13.02 1.91
C SER A 231 7.94 -11.57 1.55
N SER A 232 7.31 -10.58 2.20
CA SER A 232 7.53 -9.16 1.90
C SER A 232 8.45 -8.46 2.88
N GLY A 233 8.65 -9.01 4.08
CA GLY A 233 9.11 -8.21 5.21
C GLY A 233 8.13 -7.10 5.56
N ARG A 234 8.58 -6.13 6.36
CA ARG A 234 7.73 -5.07 6.91
C ARG A 234 7.78 -3.83 6.01
N ASN A 235 6.67 -3.58 5.34
CA ASN A 235 6.46 -2.46 4.43
C ASN A 235 5.80 -1.27 5.14
N LEU A 236 6.06 -0.07 4.65
CA LEU A 236 5.49 1.19 5.09
C LEU A 236 5.31 2.15 3.92
N VAL A 237 4.15 2.80 3.87
CA VAL A 237 3.94 4.08 3.20
C VAL A 237 3.54 5.06 4.29
N ALA A 238 4.35 6.09 4.52
CA ALA A 238 4.15 7.08 5.55
C ALA A 238 4.20 8.49 4.99
N LEU A 239 3.49 9.40 5.64
CA LEU A 239 3.54 10.83 5.35
C LEU A 239 3.73 11.58 6.66
N ALA A 240 4.55 12.62 6.64
CA ALA A 240 4.68 13.56 7.74
C ALA A 240 4.73 15.00 7.22
N GLU A 241 4.39 15.94 8.08
CA GLU A 241 4.44 17.38 7.79
C GLU A 241 5.19 18.13 8.88
N LYS A 242 6.02 19.09 8.45
CA LYS A 242 6.69 20.06 9.31
C LYS A 242 6.82 21.38 8.56
N ASP A 243 6.49 22.49 9.21
CA ASP A 243 6.60 23.84 8.64
C ASP A 243 5.92 23.96 7.26
N ASN A 244 4.73 23.36 7.12
CA ASN A 244 3.92 23.29 5.88
C ASN A 244 4.58 22.53 4.71
N ARG A 245 5.70 21.85 4.95
CA ARG A 245 6.35 20.93 4.00
C ARG A 245 5.92 19.50 4.30
N ARG A 246 5.53 18.76 3.28
CA ARG A 246 5.04 17.38 3.40
C ARG A 246 5.98 16.42 2.72
N ILE A 247 6.47 15.44 3.48
CA ILE A 247 7.36 14.40 2.98
C ILE A 247 6.62 13.08 2.99
N LEU A 248 6.77 12.31 1.92
CA LEU A 248 6.30 10.94 1.80
C LEU A 248 7.50 9.99 1.80
N VAL A 249 7.43 8.96 2.62
CA VAL A 249 8.42 7.88 2.70
C VAL A 249 7.74 6.56 2.36
N VAL A 250 8.29 5.84 1.38
CA VAL A 250 8.01 4.42 1.18
C VAL A 250 9.23 3.63 1.59
N LEU A 251 9.01 2.57 2.37
CA LEU A 251 10.04 1.64 2.83
C LEU A 251 9.51 0.22 2.72
N LEU A 252 10.20 -0.64 1.97
CA LEU A 252 9.81 -2.02 1.74
C LEU A 252 10.84 -2.98 2.34
N GLY A 253 10.38 -4.14 2.83
CA GLY A 253 11.28 -5.22 3.21
C GLY A 253 12.00 -5.08 4.56
N ALA A 254 11.63 -4.13 5.42
CA ALA A 254 12.31 -3.97 6.71
C ALA A 254 12.17 -5.23 7.57
N THR A 255 13.22 -5.56 8.33
CA THR A 255 13.30 -6.84 9.04
C THR A 255 12.44 -6.85 10.29
N THR A 256 12.43 -5.79 11.09
CA THR A 256 11.67 -5.70 12.35
C THR A 256 10.80 -4.44 12.41
N GLY A 257 9.87 -4.40 13.36
CA GLY A 257 9.03 -3.21 13.59
C GLY A 257 9.87 -1.99 13.98
N ARG A 258 10.88 -2.20 14.84
CA ARG A 258 11.92 -1.23 15.19
C ARG A 258 12.61 -0.71 13.94
N GLU A 259 13.18 -1.60 13.13
CA GLU A 259 13.91 -1.20 11.93
C GLU A 259 13.04 -0.34 11.00
N ARG A 260 11.81 -0.78 10.71
CA ARG A 260 10.87 -0.05 9.86
C ARG A 260 10.58 1.35 10.40
N GLY A 261 10.26 1.47 11.70
CA GLY A 261 9.91 2.73 12.33
C GLY A 261 11.08 3.71 12.41
N GLU A 262 12.22 3.25 12.91
CA GLU A 262 13.43 4.06 13.08
C GLU A 262 14.00 4.53 11.74
N ARG A 263 14.03 3.67 10.72
CA ARG A 263 14.50 4.07 9.39
C ARG A 263 13.58 5.12 8.77
N ALA A 264 12.27 4.96 8.88
CA ALA A 264 11.33 5.95 8.37
C ALA A 264 11.44 7.29 9.11
N ALA A 265 11.52 7.27 10.45
CA ALA A 265 11.72 8.46 11.26
C ALA A 265 13.04 9.18 10.95
N LYS A 266 14.12 8.42 10.70
CA LYS A 266 15.40 8.97 10.23
C LYS A 266 15.25 9.66 8.88
N LEU A 267 14.63 8.99 7.89
CA LEU A 267 14.43 9.55 6.56
C LEU A 267 13.57 10.83 6.59
N PHE A 268 12.53 10.87 7.42
CA PHE A 268 11.76 12.11 7.64
C PHE A 268 12.62 13.20 8.27
N THR A 269 13.38 12.88 9.31
CA THR A 269 14.25 13.84 10.00
C THR A 269 15.26 14.47 9.05
N GLU A 270 15.95 13.64 8.27
CA GLU A 270 16.94 14.09 7.29
C GLU A 270 16.31 14.84 6.11
N ALA A 271 15.08 14.51 5.73
CA ALA A 271 14.34 15.30 4.74
C ALA A 271 14.02 16.70 5.29
N PHE A 272 13.52 16.78 6.53
CA PHE A 272 13.07 18.04 7.14
C PHE A 272 14.22 18.95 7.60
N ASP A 273 15.33 18.40 8.07
CA ASP A 273 16.52 19.20 8.42
C ASP A 273 17.36 19.60 7.19
N GLY A 274 16.99 19.09 6.01
CA GLY A 274 17.63 19.41 4.75
C GLY A 274 18.92 18.62 4.49
N THR A 275 19.22 17.57 5.25
CA THR A 275 20.29 16.62 4.94
C THR A 275 20.04 15.92 3.61
N LEU A 276 18.79 15.49 3.34
CA LEU A 276 18.40 15.00 2.01
C LEU A 276 18.12 16.18 1.08
N LYS A 277 18.90 16.27 0.00
CA LYS A 277 18.73 17.27 -1.06
C LYS A 277 17.98 16.65 -2.25
N PRO A 278 17.22 17.45 -3.03
CA PRO A 278 16.64 16.98 -4.28
C PRO A 278 17.70 16.33 -5.18
N THR A 279 17.39 15.16 -5.72
CA THR A 279 18.29 14.41 -6.63
C THR A 279 18.28 14.95 -8.05
N GLY A 280 17.41 15.92 -8.35
CA GLY A 280 17.11 16.39 -9.70
C GLY A 280 16.07 15.55 -10.44
N GLN A 281 15.62 14.43 -9.87
CA GLN A 281 14.56 13.59 -10.44
C GLN A 281 13.20 13.95 -9.81
N ARG A 282 12.12 13.83 -10.61
CA ARG A 282 10.74 13.89 -10.10
C ARG A 282 10.16 12.48 -9.98
N LEU A 283 9.17 12.32 -9.09
CA LEU A 283 8.48 11.04 -8.90
C LEU A 283 7.92 10.46 -10.20
N ALA A 284 7.34 11.31 -11.06
CA ALA A 284 6.75 10.89 -12.32
C ALA A 284 7.77 10.29 -13.31
N ASP A 285 9.03 10.73 -13.23
CA ASP A 285 10.09 10.36 -14.17
C ASP A 285 10.81 9.06 -13.78
N LEU A 286 10.64 8.61 -12.53
CA LEU A 286 11.23 7.37 -12.05
C LEU A 286 10.74 6.19 -12.89
N GLN A 287 11.66 5.26 -13.18
CA GLN A 287 11.38 4.05 -13.95
C GLN A 287 11.26 2.84 -13.02
N ASN A 288 10.38 1.91 -13.37
CA ASN A 288 10.30 0.60 -12.73
C ASN A 288 11.19 -0.40 -13.47
N ASP A 289 11.72 -1.38 -12.73
CA ASP A 289 12.41 -2.54 -13.30
C ASP A 289 11.40 -3.64 -13.63
N LEU A 290 10.89 -3.60 -14.86
CA LEU A 290 9.83 -4.51 -15.32
C LEU A 290 10.31 -5.96 -15.56
N ALA A 291 11.62 -6.19 -15.52
CA ALA A 291 12.21 -7.52 -15.73
C ALA A 291 12.51 -8.25 -14.42
N ALA A 292 12.51 -7.54 -13.30
CA ALA A 292 12.75 -8.12 -11.98
C ALA A 292 11.48 -8.72 -11.39
N GLU A 293 11.67 -9.75 -10.55
CA GLU A 293 10.61 -10.37 -9.76
C GLU A 293 10.74 -9.97 -8.29
N PRO A 294 9.62 -9.90 -7.53
CA PRO A 294 9.67 -9.62 -6.11
C PRO A 294 10.44 -10.72 -5.36
N PRO A 295 11.50 -10.38 -4.60
CA PRO A 295 12.24 -11.40 -3.85
C PRO A 295 11.39 -11.95 -2.71
N ASP A 296 11.51 -13.25 -2.47
CA ASP A 296 10.81 -13.91 -1.38
C ASP A 296 11.63 -13.88 -0.08
N MET A 297 11.16 -13.09 0.88
CA MET A 297 11.83 -12.91 2.17
C MET A 297 11.53 -14.02 3.19
N ARG A 298 10.69 -15.03 2.85
CA ARG A 298 10.24 -16.05 3.83
C ARG A 298 11.40 -16.75 4.53
N MET A 299 12.42 -17.16 3.78
CA MET A 299 13.59 -17.80 4.38
C MET A 299 14.35 -16.86 5.31
N LYS A 300 14.44 -15.57 5.00
CA LYS A 300 15.16 -14.61 5.84
C LYS A 300 14.41 -14.20 7.11
N LEU A 301 13.08 -14.30 7.12
CA LEU A 301 12.23 -13.70 8.15
C LEU A 301 11.39 -14.68 8.96
N CYS A 302 11.10 -15.86 8.42
CA CYS A 302 10.23 -16.85 9.03
C CYS A 302 10.80 -18.26 8.88
N SER A 303 12.10 -18.41 9.09
CA SER A 303 12.78 -19.70 9.13
C SER A 303 13.85 -19.72 10.24
N ASP A 304 14.64 -20.77 10.29
CA ASP A 304 15.82 -20.88 11.16
C ASP A 304 16.90 -19.81 10.86
N GLN A 305 16.88 -19.18 9.69
CA GLN A 305 17.82 -18.12 9.32
C GLN A 305 17.47 -16.75 9.92
N THR A 306 16.28 -16.58 10.52
CA THR A 306 15.77 -15.28 10.96
C THR A 306 16.71 -14.57 11.93
N ALA A 307 17.19 -15.26 12.98
CA ALA A 307 18.04 -14.63 13.99
C ALA A 307 19.35 -14.09 13.40
N ALA A 308 20.01 -14.87 12.55
CA ALA A 308 21.25 -14.44 11.89
C ALA A 308 21.02 -13.29 10.91
N TYR A 309 19.88 -13.28 10.21
CA TYR A 309 19.51 -12.18 9.33
C TYR A 309 19.20 -10.91 10.14
N GLU A 310 18.46 -11.02 11.24
CA GLU A 310 18.18 -9.92 12.16
C GLU A 310 19.48 -9.31 12.68
N THR A 311 20.42 -10.09 13.25
CA THR A 311 21.71 -9.57 13.74
C THR A 311 22.46 -8.75 12.68
N LYS A 312 22.50 -9.22 11.43
CA LYS A 312 23.14 -8.47 10.32
C LYS A 312 22.43 -7.13 10.05
N ARG A 313 21.10 -7.12 10.14
CA ARG A 313 20.28 -5.93 9.92
C ARG A 313 20.36 -4.96 11.08
N GLU A 314 20.50 -5.44 12.31
CA GLU A 314 20.76 -4.61 13.48
C GLU A 314 22.09 -3.88 13.39
N ALA A 315 23.14 -4.52 12.87
CA ALA A 315 24.43 -3.88 12.63
C ALA A 315 24.35 -2.77 11.56
N LEU A 316 23.52 -2.95 10.52
CA LEU A 316 23.30 -1.94 9.48
C LEU A 316 22.37 -0.81 9.96
N TYR A 317 21.38 -1.15 10.78
CA TYR A 317 20.38 -0.24 11.29
C TYR A 317 20.29 -0.29 12.83
N PRO A 318 21.31 0.23 13.53
CA PRO A 318 21.38 0.16 14.99
C PRO A 318 20.41 1.11 15.72
N MET A 319 19.72 1.99 15.01
CA MET A 319 18.81 2.98 15.59
C MET A 319 17.76 2.35 16.52
N GLY A 320 17.53 2.95 17.68
CA GLY A 320 16.59 2.45 18.68
C GLY A 320 17.06 1.23 19.49
N LEU A 321 18.27 0.71 19.27
CA LEU A 321 18.89 -0.27 20.18
C LEU A 321 19.42 0.41 21.44
N PRO A 322 19.62 -0.35 22.55
CA PRO A 322 20.25 0.19 23.76
C PRO A 322 21.58 0.90 23.46
N GLY A 323 21.70 2.15 23.92
CA GLY A 323 22.88 2.98 23.72
C GLY A 323 23.03 3.59 22.31
N GLN A 324 22.10 3.30 21.39
CA GLN A 324 22.09 3.86 20.04
C GLN A 324 21.08 4.99 19.94
N LYS A 325 21.34 5.94 19.02
CA LYS A 325 20.41 7.04 18.76
C LYS A 325 19.07 6.50 18.28
N SER A 326 17.97 7.00 18.85
CA SER A 326 16.62 6.82 18.31
C SER A 326 16.18 8.09 17.57
N TYR A 327 15.42 7.91 16.50
CA TYR A 327 14.73 8.98 15.77
C TYR A 327 13.24 9.05 16.12
N LEU A 328 12.76 8.11 16.94
CA LEU A 328 11.42 8.08 17.48
C LEU A 328 11.36 8.85 18.81
N SER A 329 10.22 9.46 19.07
CA SER A 329 9.87 10.12 20.33
C SER A 329 9.08 9.15 21.22
N PRO A 330 9.01 9.40 22.55
CA PRO A 330 8.11 8.66 23.41
C PRO A 330 6.67 8.68 22.87
N PRO A 331 5.91 7.56 22.95
CA PRO A 331 4.56 7.48 22.40
C PRO A 331 3.61 8.53 23.03
N SER A 332 2.89 9.27 22.19
CA SER A 332 1.78 10.13 22.60
C SER A 332 0.48 9.32 22.79
N SER A 333 -0.55 9.96 23.37
CA SER A 333 -1.88 9.35 23.44
C SER A 333 -2.43 9.02 22.06
N PRO A 334 -3.11 7.86 21.90
CA PRO A 334 -3.61 7.43 20.60
C PRO A 334 -4.85 8.21 20.18
N VAL A 335 -4.94 8.52 18.88
CA VAL A 335 -6.18 8.99 18.25
C VAL A 335 -7.05 7.77 17.97
N THR A 336 -8.24 7.73 18.57
CA THR A 336 -9.10 6.54 18.59
C THR A 336 -10.38 6.74 17.78
N HIS A 337 -10.73 5.76 16.96
CA HIS A 337 -12.04 5.66 16.30
C HIS A 337 -12.81 4.44 16.81
N THR A 338 -14.07 4.64 17.21
CA THR A 338 -14.93 3.55 17.70
C THR A 338 -15.87 3.11 16.59
N ILE A 339 -15.88 1.80 16.34
CA ILE A 339 -16.69 1.11 15.35
C ILE A 339 -17.72 0.27 16.10
N ASN A 340 -18.99 0.55 15.89
CA ASN A 340 -20.07 -0.21 16.49
C ASN A 340 -20.80 -1.00 15.41
N THR A 341 -20.90 -2.31 15.59
CA THR A 341 -21.47 -3.21 14.58
C THR A 341 -22.92 -3.58 14.90
N TRP A 342 -23.65 -4.05 13.89
CA TRP A 342 -24.99 -4.60 14.07
C TRP A 342 -25.18 -5.87 13.24
N LYS A 343 -26.23 -6.65 13.56
CA LYS A 343 -26.61 -7.83 12.78
C LYS A 343 -27.64 -7.46 11.71
N MET A 344 -27.45 -7.96 10.50
CA MET A 344 -28.42 -7.83 9.41
C MET A 344 -29.52 -8.90 9.55
N PRO A 345 -30.82 -8.54 9.41
CA PRO A 345 -31.90 -9.50 9.38
C PRO A 345 -31.98 -10.19 7.99
N GLY A 346 -31.92 -11.52 7.95
CA GLY A 346 -32.06 -12.31 6.70
C GLY A 346 -30.76 -13.01 6.26
N GLY A 347 -30.81 -13.65 5.07
CA GLY A 347 -29.66 -14.34 4.46
C GLY A 347 -28.49 -13.39 4.17
N TYR A 348 -27.26 -13.91 4.24
CA TYR A 348 -26.02 -13.13 4.23
C TYR A 348 -25.52 -12.75 2.82
N ASP A 349 -26.43 -12.66 1.85
CA ASP A 349 -26.07 -12.31 0.49
C ASP A 349 -25.79 -10.82 0.42
N VAL A 350 -24.63 -10.45 -0.14
CA VAL A 350 -24.20 -9.07 -0.27
C VAL A 350 -25.05 -8.41 -1.37
N PRO A 351 -25.84 -7.36 -1.07
CA PRO A 351 -26.63 -6.70 -2.10
C PRO A 351 -25.72 -5.99 -3.11
N VAL A 352 -25.98 -6.15 -4.40
CA VAL A 352 -25.33 -5.34 -5.43
C VAL A 352 -25.76 -3.88 -5.24
N PRO A 353 -24.83 -2.91 -5.18
CA PRO A 353 -25.19 -1.50 -5.07
C PRO A 353 -26.07 -1.05 -6.22
N THR A 354 -27.07 -0.24 -5.91
CA THR A 354 -27.85 0.51 -6.90
C THR A 354 -27.53 1.98 -6.74
N THR A 355 -27.47 2.72 -7.85
CA THR A 355 -27.21 4.17 -7.85
C THR A 355 -28.17 4.89 -6.91
N LYS A 356 -27.62 5.60 -5.92
CA LYS A 356 -28.41 6.33 -4.92
C LYS A 356 -28.37 7.85 -5.13
N PRO A 357 -29.37 8.59 -4.61
CA PRO A 357 -29.35 10.05 -4.65
C PRO A 357 -28.15 10.60 -3.87
N ALA A 358 -27.57 11.69 -4.37
CA ALA A 358 -26.35 12.29 -3.85
C ALA A 358 -26.37 12.53 -2.32
N LEU A 359 -25.28 12.11 -1.69
CA LEU A 359 -24.90 12.37 -0.30
C LEU A 359 -24.98 13.87 0.06
N ALA A 360 -25.29 14.16 1.34
CA ALA A 360 -24.76 15.37 1.97
C ALA A 360 -23.24 15.31 1.85
N SER A 361 -22.57 16.40 1.45
CA SER A 361 -21.15 16.36 1.04
C SER A 361 -20.29 15.50 1.98
N VAL A 362 -19.38 14.67 1.44
CA VAL A 362 -18.46 13.79 2.21
C VAL A 362 -17.86 14.54 3.40
N LYS A 363 -17.42 15.78 3.17
CA LYS A 363 -16.93 16.70 4.19
C LYS A 363 -17.88 16.92 5.38
N GLN A 364 -19.18 17.11 5.14
CA GLN A 364 -20.18 17.25 6.21
C GLN A 364 -20.34 15.96 7.00
N TYR A 365 -20.36 14.81 6.32
CA TYR A 365 -20.46 13.52 6.99
C TYR A 365 -19.26 13.26 7.90
N VAL A 366 -18.05 13.46 7.37
CA VAL A 366 -16.80 13.27 8.12
C VAL A 366 -16.76 14.23 9.31
N ALA A 367 -17.13 15.50 9.14
CA ALA A 367 -17.19 16.46 10.25
C ALA A 367 -18.20 16.04 11.34
N ALA A 368 -19.37 15.53 10.95
CA ALA A 368 -20.38 15.05 11.89
C ALA A 368 -19.99 13.77 12.62
N ASN A 369 -19.05 12.99 12.07
CA ASN A 369 -18.63 11.69 12.62
C ASN A 369 -17.16 11.70 13.08
N ALA A 370 -16.52 12.87 13.15
CA ALA A 370 -15.13 13.02 13.58
C ALA A 370 -14.93 12.67 15.07
N GLU A 371 -15.99 12.73 15.89
CA GLU A 371 -15.96 12.43 17.33
C GLU A 371 -16.46 11.02 17.67
N GLY A 372 -16.58 10.12 16.68
CA GLY A 372 -17.06 8.76 16.88
C GLY A 372 -18.59 8.66 16.95
N TRP A 373 -19.12 7.60 16.37
CA TRP A 373 -20.56 7.40 16.24
C TRP A 373 -21.20 7.02 17.59
N ASN A 374 -22.25 7.73 18.00
CA ASN A 374 -22.90 7.60 19.32
C ASN A 374 -23.83 6.37 19.46
N GLY A 375 -23.69 5.35 18.61
CA GLY A 375 -24.38 4.06 18.74
C GLY A 375 -25.85 4.05 18.29
N VAL A 376 -26.40 5.15 17.77
CA VAL A 376 -27.76 5.17 17.21
C VAL A 376 -27.69 5.00 15.70
N ARG A 377 -28.16 3.85 15.21
CA ARG A 377 -28.46 3.63 13.77
C ARG A 377 -29.16 4.87 13.22
N PRO A 378 -28.59 5.59 12.22
CA PRO A 378 -29.36 6.65 11.58
C PRO A 378 -30.65 6.00 11.06
N PRO A 379 -31.82 6.57 11.38
CA PRO A 379 -33.09 6.03 10.91
C PRO A 379 -32.99 5.91 9.38
N ARG A 380 -33.46 4.79 8.82
CA ARG A 380 -33.60 4.67 7.37
C ARG A 380 -34.35 5.92 6.89
N LYS A 381 -33.72 6.75 6.04
CA LYS A 381 -34.47 7.81 5.37
C LYS A 381 -35.66 7.12 4.67
N PRO A 382 -36.89 7.64 4.82
CA PRO A 382 -38.03 7.06 4.15
C PRO A 382 -37.71 6.97 2.66
N VAL A 383 -37.99 5.81 2.08
CA VAL A 383 -38.06 5.66 0.62
C VAL A 383 -39.10 6.69 0.18
N ILE A 384 -38.67 7.78 -0.46
CA ILE A 384 -39.59 8.66 -1.17
C ILE A 384 -40.22 7.78 -2.25
N GLY A 385 -41.53 7.59 -2.12
CA GLY A 385 -42.27 6.52 -2.75
C GLY A 385 -42.04 6.42 -4.25
N ALA A 386 -42.07 5.18 -4.73
CA ALA A 386 -42.41 4.89 -6.11
C ALA A 386 -43.72 5.62 -6.43
N ALA A 387 -43.66 6.60 -7.34
CA ALA A 387 -44.86 7.13 -7.96
C ALA A 387 -45.53 5.99 -8.71
N ALA A 388 -46.71 5.57 -8.26
CA ALA A 388 -47.61 4.75 -9.04
C ALA A 388 -48.00 5.53 -10.32
N PRO A 389 -48.19 4.86 -11.48
CA PRO A 389 -48.61 5.54 -12.69
C PRO A 389 -50.03 6.08 -12.50
N ALA A 390 -50.21 7.36 -12.83
CA ALA A 390 -51.52 8.01 -12.87
C ALA A 390 -52.41 7.34 -13.93
N GLY A 391 -53.39 6.57 -13.46
CA GLY A 391 -54.52 6.10 -14.25
C GLY A 391 -55.81 6.62 -13.62
N ALA A 392 -56.33 7.72 -14.14
CA ALA A 392 -57.70 8.15 -13.91
C ALA A 392 -58.23 8.76 -15.20
N ALA A 393 -58.87 7.92 -16.02
CA ALA A 393 -59.77 8.39 -17.07
C ALA A 393 -61.08 8.82 -16.38
N LEU A 394 -61.47 10.05 -16.62
CA LEU A 394 -62.76 10.62 -16.25
C LEU A 394 -63.85 9.97 -17.11
N GLU A 395 -64.88 9.41 -16.47
CA GLU A 395 -66.17 9.15 -17.13
C GLU A 395 -66.92 10.47 -17.35
N PRO A 396 -67.65 10.63 -18.47
CA PRO A 396 -68.45 11.82 -18.71
C PRO A 396 -69.83 11.70 -18.07
N THR A 397 -70.30 12.83 -17.56
CA THR A 397 -71.70 13.11 -17.22
C THR A 397 -72.62 12.91 -18.42
N LEU A 398 -73.63 12.06 -18.27
CA LEU A 398 -75.07 12.40 -18.34
C LEU A 398 -75.93 11.23 -17.86
#